data_AF-A0A954S6Z0-F1
#
_entry.id   AF-A0A954S6Z0-F1
#
_cell.length_a   1.000
_cell.length_b   1.000
_cell.length_c   1.000
_cell.angle_alpha   90.00
_cell.angle_beta   90.00
_cell.angle_gamma   90.00
#
_symmetry.space_group_name_H-M   'P 1'
#
loop_
_entity.id
_entity.type
_entity.pdbx_description
1 polymer ?
#
loop_
_entity_poly.entity_id
_entity_poly.type
_entity_poly.pdbx_seq_one_letter_code
_entity_poly.pdbx_strand_id
1 'polypeptide(L)' 'MHLTHQQEEKLVRLCERLVDQSAARIIVPAQDQSTGFWFGGGNMIQGPDGALYVVGRYRNHGDSR' A
#
# COMPACT_ATOMS: atom_id res chain seq x y z
N MET A 1 -11.22 26.35 5.12
CA MET A 1 -11.68 25.41 6.18
C MET A 1 -10.53 25.28 7.16
N HIS A 2 -10.70 25.62 8.43
CA HIS A 2 -9.66 25.45 9.46
C HIS A 2 -10.02 24.24 10.31
N LEU A 3 -9.08 23.33 10.52
CA LEU A 3 -9.25 22.20 11.41
C LEU A 3 -9.01 22.66 12.85
N THR A 4 -9.74 22.07 13.79
CA THR A 4 -9.36 22.15 15.21
C THR A 4 -8.16 21.24 15.46
N HIS A 5 -7.38 21.53 16.50
CA HIS A 5 -6.26 20.67 16.93
C HIS A 5 -6.70 19.21 17.11
N GLN A 6 -7.88 18.98 17.69
CA GLN A 6 -8.42 17.63 17.86
C GLN A 6 -8.72 16.93 16.53
N GLN A 7 -9.19 17.66 15.52
CA GLN A 7 -9.42 17.10 14.19
C GLN A 7 -8.11 16.79 13.48
N GLU A 8 -7.10 17.65 13.62
CA GLU A 8 -5.75 17.40 13.09
C GLU A 8 -5.16 16.13 13.70
N GLU A 9 -5.17 16.00 15.03
CA GLU A 9 -4.70 14.79 15.70
C GLU A 9 -5.42 13.52 15.23
N LYS A 10 -6.75 13.58 15.04
CA LYS A 10 -7.52 12.44 14.56
C LYS A 10 -7.15 12.06 13.12
N LEU A 11 -6.91 13.04 12.26
CA LEU A 11 -6.48 12.80 10.89
C LEU A 11 -5.06 12.22 10.84
N VAL A 12 -4.14 12.73 11.66
CA VAL A 12 -2.79 12.17 11.77
C VAL A 12 -2.86 10.70 12.18
N ARG A 13 -3.59 10.39 13.26
CA ARG A 13 -3.77 9.00 13.73
C ARG A 13 -4.41 8.11 12.67
N LEU A 14 -5.42 8.61 11.95
CA LEU A 14 -6.05 7.86 10.85
C LEU A 14 -5.03 7.54 9.75
N CYS A 15 -4.28 8.55 9.29
CA CYS A 15 -3.26 8.37 8.26
C CYS A 15 -2.18 7.37 8.70
N GLU A 16 -1.71 7.45 9.94
CA GLU A 16 -0.76 6.49 10.52
C GLU A 16 -1.30 5.05 10.47
N ARG A 17 -2.57 4.85 10.85
CA ARG A 17 -3.21 3.53 10.80
C ARG A 17 -3.39 3.00 9.37
N LEU A 18 -3.57 3.87 8.38
CA LEU A 18 -3.69 3.47 6.97
C LEU A 18 -2.37 3.00 6.35
N VAL A 19 -1.23 3.46 6.88
CA VAL A 19 0.11 3.14 6.36
C VAL A 19 0.95 2.29 7.31
N ASP A 20 0.34 1.71 8.33
CA ASP A 20 1.00 0.85 9.32
C ASP A 20 1.49 -0.46 8.67
N GLN A 21 2.76 -0.48 8.28
CA GLN A 21 3.40 -1.63 7.65
C GLN A 21 3.52 -2.83 8.59
N SER A 22 3.53 -2.62 9.92
CA SER A 22 3.62 -3.72 10.90
C SER A 22 2.32 -4.52 11.00
N ALA A 23 1.19 -3.86 10.75
CA ALA A 23 -0.13 -4.50 10.67
C ALA A 23 -0.53 -4.91 9.24
N ALA A 24 0.27 -4.54 8.24
CA ALA A 24 -0.01 -4.84 6.85
C ALA A 24 0.24 -6.33 6.53
N ARG A 25 -0.54 -6.87 5.59
CA ARG A 25 -0.35 -8.21 5.03
C ARG A 25 0.10 -8.10 3.58
N ILE A 26 1.15 -8.84 3.23
CA ILE A 26 1.61 -8.96 1.84
C ILE A 26 0.56 -9.75 1.04
N ILE A 27 0.03 -9.14 -0.01
CA ILE A 27 -0.96 -9.75 -0.92
C ILE A 27 -0.24 -10.38 -2.13
N VAL A 28 0.74 -9.67 -2.69
CA VAL A 28 1.62 -10.15 -3.76
C VAL A 28 3.05 -9.96 -3.27
N PRO A 29 3.84 -11.03 -3.08
CA PRO A 29 5.23 -10.91 -2.66
C PRO A 29 6.06 -10.30 -3.78
N ALA A 30 7.06 -9.51 -3.41
CA ALA A 30 8.13 -9.11 -4.32
C ALA A 30 8.95 -10.33 -4.79
N GLN A 31 9.68 -10.19 -5.89
CA GLN A 31 10.53 -11.28 -6.40
C GLN A 31 11.77 -11.52 -5.53
N ASP A 32 12.20 -10.50 -4.79
CA ASP A 32 13.27 -10.59 -3.79
C ASP A 32 12.92 -9.71 -2.58
N GLN A 33 13.46 -10.05 -1.40
CA GLN A 33 13.29 -9.32 -0.13
C GLN A 33 14.43 -8.31 0.08
N SER A 34 14.74 -7.54 -0.96
CA SER A 34 15.84 -6.57 -0.96
C SER A 34 15.40 -5.21 -1.50
N THR A 35 16.21 -4.19 -1.22
CA THR A 35 15.90 -2.81 -1.62
C THR A 35 15.79 -2.69 -3.13
N GLY A 36 14.66 -2.15 -3.61
CA GLY A 36 14.42 -1.99 -5.04
C GLY A 36 13.42 -2.98 -5.62
N PHE A 37 12.93 -3.94 -4.84
CA PHE A 37 11.99 -4.95 -5.30
C PHE A 37 10.59 -4.74 -4.71
N TRP A 38 9.59 -4.55 -5.57
CA TRP A 38 8.18 -4.53 -5.15
C TRP A 38 7.25 -4.85 -6.32
N PHE A 39 6.05 -5.33 -6.00
CA PHE A 39 4.94 -5.35 -6.96
C PHE A 39 4.17 -4.04 -6.85
N GLY A 40 4.02 -3.29 -7.95
CA GLY A 40 3.41 -1.97 -7.90
C GLY A 40 2.78 -1.51 -9.22
N GLY A 41 1.96 -0.46 -9.10
CA GLY A 41 1.16 0.11 -10.18
C GLY A 41 -0.11 -0.70 -10.47
N GLY A 42 -1.08 -0.05 -11.14
CA GLY A 42 -2.35 -0.65 -11.56
C GLY A 42 -3.49 -0.52 -10.54
N ASN A 43 -4.54 -1.33 -10.71
CA ASN A 43 -5.80 -1.23 -9.97
C ASN A 43 -6.01 -2.47 -9.09
N MET A 44 -6.78 -2.30 -8.02
CA MET A 44 -7.26 -3.37 -7.16
C MET A 44 -8.77 -3.27 -7.04
N ILE A 45 -9.46 -4.41 -7.16
CA ILE A 45 -10.89 -4.53 -6.85
C ILE A 45 -11.12 -5.76 -5.97
N GLN A 46 -12.16 -5.72 -5.15
CA GLN A 46 -12.62 -6.87 -4.40
C GLN A 46 -13.75 -7.56 -5.17
N GLY A 47 -13.63 -8.88 -5.34
CA GLY A 47 -14.65 -9.73 -5.95
C GLY A 47 -15.81 -10.05 -5.00
N PRO A 48 -16.91 -10.61 -5.51
CA PRO A 48 -18.10 -10.93 -4.71
C PRO A 48 -17.86 -11.93 -3.57
N ASP A 49 -16.83 -12.76 -3.69
CA ASP A 49 -16.40 -13.75 -2.70
C ASP A 49 -15.34 -13.20 -1.71
N GLY A 50 -15.02 -11.91 -1.81
CA GLY A 50 -13.98 -11.27 -1.03
C GLY A 50 -12.56 -11.46 -1.58
N ALA A 51 -12.38 -12.16 -2.70
CA ALA A 51 -11.09 -12.27 -3.37
C ALA A 51 -10.61 -10.89 -3.85
N LEU A 52 -9.30 -10.67 -3.88
CA LEU A 52 -8.73 -9.43 -4.40
C LEU A 52 -8.20 -9.69 -5.81
N TYR A 53 -8.75 -8.98 -6.80
CA TYR A 53 -8.20 -8.93 -8.14
C TYR A 53 -7.25 -7.74 -8.24
N VAL A 54 -5.99 -8.04 -8.51
CA VAL A 54 -4.91 -7.05 -8.54
C VAL A 54 -4.25 -7.07 -9.91
N VAL A 55 -4.10 -5.89 -10.51
CA VAL A 55 -3.32 -5.70 -11.74
C VAL A 55 -2.15 -4.80 -11.40
N GLY A 56 -0.96 -5.15 -11.89
CA GLY A 56 0.25 -4.38 -11.65
C GLY A 56 1.46 -4.99 -12.36
N ARG A 57 2.65 -4.51 -12.02
CA ARG A 57 3.91 -5.02 -12.56
C ARG A 57 4.94 -5.14 -11.45
N TYR A 58 5.82 -6.13 -11.59
CA TYR A 58 7.02 -6.18 -10.79
C TYR A 58 7.94 -5.02 -11.14
N ARG A 59 8.55 -4.45 -10.11
CA ARG A 59 9.70 -3.58 -10.19
C ARG A 59 10.83 -4.28 -9.47
N ASN A 60 11.92 -4.45 -10.18
CA ASN A 60 13.14 -5.05 -9.69
C ASN A 60 14.23 -3.99 -9.61
N HIS A 61 15.22 -4.25 -8.76
CA HIS A 61 16.41 -3.41 -8.70
C HIS A 61 17.08 -3.33 -10.08
N GLY A 62 17.26 -2.11 -10.59
CA GLY A 62 17.82 -1.88 -11.93
C GLY A 62 16.81 -1.77 -13.07
N ASP A 63 15.49 -1.85 -12.81
CA ASP A 63 14.44 -1.63 -13.82
C ASP A 63 14.27 -0.15 -14.23
N SER A 64 15.11 0.74 -13.73
CA SER A 64 15.20 2.13 -14.21
C SER A 64 16.09 2.16 -15.46
N ARG A 65 15.49 2.50 -16.61
CA ARG A 65 16.23 2.86 -17.83
C ARG A 65 16.64 4.33 -17.78
#